data_AF-A0A9E5DZC9-F1
#
_entry.id   AF-A0A9E5DZC9-F1
#
_cell.length_a   1.000
_cell.length_b   1.000
_cell.length_c   1.000
_cell.angle_alpha   90.00
_cell.angle_beta   90.00
_cell.angle_gamma   90.00
#
_symmetry.space_group_name_H-M   'P 1'
#
loop_
_entity.id
_entity.type
_entity.pdbx_description
1 polymer ?
#
loop_
_entity_poly.entity_id
_entity_poly.type
_entity_poly.pdbx_seq_one_letter_code
_entity_poly.pdbx_strand_id
1 'polypeptide(L)'
;MKRISVILVAAVGALLIVAGCSKKESVDPNMQIQKQGYYYTCSMHPQLREPKPGPCPICQMPLVKETLQKTGSATNAMSHAEFAPGTVMISPEKQQMIGVKTDEVRRQKIAHTIRATGTFEHDETKMAKIAPRFSGWVRELFVNYEGQHVEKGDPLLKVYSPDLVATENEYLIALRQVQQLKDSPSADSRESAKKLLESTRRRLELWEIGDEEIRALEERGKASDELTLRSPVSGHVTMKEAVQGKAFNAGETLYEIADLTHLWMHVFVYEADMPLIKIGQPARVVLPYRGNEIHESKVAFIYPHIEATTRRGELRLEVDNPKHELHPDMWANVEIATDTAEQLVVPSSAVIDTGERFVAFVDRGEGMLEPRVLKIGKRTDDFYEVLDGVKEGEKVVTRALFLVDSESQLKGAIAGMGGHEH
;
A
#
# COMPACT_ATOMS: atom_id res chain seq x y z
N MET A 1 48.13 49.63 41.10
CA MET A 1 49.00 49.45 42.28
C MET A 1 48.66 50.50 43.32
N LYS A 2 48.43 50.06 44.57
CA LYS A 2 48.24 50.82 45.83
C LYS A 2 46.90 51.62 45.94
N ARG A 3 45.93 51.19 46.76
CA ARG A 3 45.86 51.26 48.26
C ARG A 3 45.76 52.73 48.71
N ILE A 4 44.88 53.20 49.61
CA ILE A 4 44.21 52.59 50.78
C ILE A 4 43.11 53.57 51.29
N SER A 5 42.09 52.98 51.91
CA SER A 5 41.09 53.44 52.88
C SER A 5 41.46 54.58 53.85
N VAL A 6 40.50 55.44 54.26
CA VAL A 6 40.34 55.89 55.68
C VAL A 6 38.87 56.26 55.98
N ILE A 7 38.39 55.76 57.13
CA ILE A 7 37.11 55.96 57.83
C ILE A 7 37.31 57.05 58.91
N LEU A 8 36.26 57.81 59.28
CA LEU A 8 35.91 58.40 60.62
C LEU A 8 35.25 59.79 60.42
N VAL A 9 34.35 60.36 61.24
CA VAL A 9 33.46 60.00 62.37
C VAL A 9 32.86 61.33 62.84
N ALA A 10 31.60 61.33 63.32
CA ALA A 10 30.99 62.28 64.28
C ALA A 10 30.92 63.78 63.90
N ALA A 11 30.06 64.63 64.44
CA ALA A 11 28.82 64.61 65.23
C ALA A 11 28.48 66.11 65.42
N VAL A 12 27.36 66.41 66.11
CA VAL A 12 26.95 67.73 66.63
C VAL A 12 26.27 68.60 65.56
N GLY A 13 25.02 69.03 65.66
CA GLY A 13 24.13 69.21 66.81
C GLY A 13 23.76 70.70 66.88
N ALA A 14 22.50 71.06 66.64
CA ALA A 14 21.89 72.30 67.15
C ALA A 14 20.36 72.25 66.99
N LEU A 15 19.71 72.33 68.13
CA LEU A 15 18.29 72.29 68.43
C LEU A 15 17.74 73.74 68.37
N LEU A 16 16.63 74.00 67.68
CA LEU A 16 15.86 75.25 67.82
C LEU A 16 14.35 75.02 67.70
N ILE A 17 13.73 74.95 68.88
CA ILE A 17 12.49 75.59 69.36
C ILE A 17 11.13 75.32 68.68
N VAL A 18 10.23 74.89 69.57
CA VAL A 18 8.81 74.54 69.53
C VAL A 18 7.88 75.71 69.18
N ALA A 19 6.84 75.43 68.37
CA ALA A 19 5.51 76.03 68.51
C ALA A 19 4.45 75.03 68.05
N GLY A 20 3.57 74.61 68.96
CA GLY A 20 2.61 73.53 68.77
C GLY A 20 1.39 73.91 67.95
N CYS A 21 0.89 72.94 67.19
CA CYS A 21 -0.48 72.87 66.68
C CYS A 21 -0.93 71.40 66.73
N SER A 22 -1.97 71.15 67.53
CA SER A 22 -2.62 69.84 67.69
C SER A 22 -3.19 69.37 66.35
N LYS A 23 -2.48 68.48 65.65
CA LYS A 23 -2.85 68.01 64.32
C LYS A 23 -3.53 66.65 64.42
N LYS A 24 -4.84 66.66 64.16
CA LYS A 24 -5.69 65.49 63.88
C LYS A 24 -4.94 64.57 62.91
N GLU A 25 -4.65 63.34 63.33
CA GLU A 25 -4.16 62.29 62.44
C GLU A 25 -5.24 62.02 61.37
N SER A 26 -4.98 62.46 60.14
CA SER A 26 -5.73 62.03 58.97
C SER A 26 -5.31 60.59 58.67
N VAL A 27 -6.14 59.64 59.11
CA VAL A 27 -5.96 58.21 58.83
C VAL A 27 -6.02 57.98 57.32
N ASP A 28 -5.00 57.34 56.77
CA ASP A 28 -4.90 56.97 55.35
C ASP A 28 -6.13 56.13 54.91
N PRO A 29 -6.86 56.51 53.84
CA PRO A 29 -8.05 55.77 53.38
C PRO A 29 -7.75 54.30 53.06
N ASN A 30 -6.56 54.03 52.52
CA ASN A 30 -6.09 52.67 52.23
C ASN A 30 -5.89 51.81 53.49
N MET A 31 -5.52 52.44 54.62
CA MET A 31 -5.34 51.74 55.90
C MET A 31 -6.70 51.38 56.55
N GLN A 32 -7.76 52.16 56.30
CA GLN A 32 -9.12 51.82 56.74
C GLN A 32 -9.75 50.69 55.92
N ILE A 33 -9.53 50.68 54.59
CA ILE A 33 -10.01 49.63 53.68
C ILE A 33 -9.41 48.26 54.05
N GLN A 34 -8.12 48.20 54.41
CA GLN A 34 -7.46 46.97 54.86
C GLN A 34 -7.99 46.44 56.21
N LYS A 35 -8.36 47.32 57.15
CA LYS A 35 -8.94 46.91 58.45
C LYS A 35 -10.38 46.41 58.33
N GLN A 36 -11.17 46.96 57.40
CA GLN A 36 -12.58 46.63 57.25
C GLN A 36 -12.84 45.45 56.30
N GLY A 37 -11.88 45.09 55.44
CA GLY A 37 -12.00 43.95 54.54
C GLY A 37 -13.00 44.16 53.41
N TYR A 38 -13.53 45.38 53.23
CA TYR A 38 -14.41 45.78 52.15
C TYR A 38 -14.17 47.23 51.75
N TYR A 39 -14.52 47.59 50.52
CA TYR A 39 -14.53 48.96 50.00
C TYR A 39 -15.80 49.21 49.19
N TYR A 40 -16.12 50.47 48.95
CA TYR A 40 -17.22 50.89 48.10
C TYR A 40 -16.67 51.38 46.75
N THR A 41 -17.23 50.91 45.64
CA THR A 41 -16.82 51.28 44.27
C THR A 41 -18.02 51.58 43.38
N CYS A 42 -17.80 52.31 42.29
CA CYS A 42 -18.82 52.65 41.30
C CYS A 42 -18.67 51.74 40.07
N SER A 43 -19.75 51.14 39.59
CA SER A 43 -19.72 50.21 38.43
C SER A 43 -19.13 50.82 37.15
N MET A 44 -19.27 52.15 36.99
CA MET A 44 -18.71 52.89 35.84
C MET A 44 -17.27 53.40 36.08
N HIS A 45 -16.80 53.45 37.34
CA HIS A 45 -15.47 53.93 37.70
C HIS A 45 -14.82 52.99 38.73
N PRO A 46 -14.40 51.78 38.34
CA PRO A 46 -13.95 50.73 39.27
C PRO A 46 -12.67 51.09 40.05
N GLN A 47 -11.92 52.09 39.57
CA GLN A 47 -10.68 52.58 40.17
C GLN A 47 -10.93 53.40 41.45
N LEU A 48 -12.14 53.92 41.65
CA LEU A 48 -12.52 54.66 42.83
C LEU A 48 -12.86 53.68 43.97
N ARG A 49 -12.08 53.71 45.05
CA ARG A 49 -12.32 52.89 46.24
C ARG A 49 -12.47 53.78 47.47
N GLU A 50 -13.67 53.83 48.02
CA GLU A 50 -13.96 54.61 49.22
C GLU A 50 -14.27 53.71 50.42
N PRO A 51 -13.88 54.13 51.65
CA PRO A 51 -14.18 53.36 52.87
C PRO A 51 -15.62 53.56 53.39
N LYS A 52 -16.40 54.48 52.80
CA LYS A 52 -17.75 54.85 53.28
C LYS A 52 -18.78 54.80 52.15
N PRO A 53 -20.05 54.51 52.45
CA PRO A 53 -21.13 54.61 51.47
C PRO A 53 -21.42 56.07 51.13
N GLY A 54 -21.69 56.36 49.85
CA GLY A 54 -22.01 57.69 49.36
C GLY A 54 -22.27 57.69 47.84
N PRO A 55 -22.67 58.85 47.28
CA PRO A 55 -22.69 59.03 45.83
C PRO A 55 -21.27 59.15 45.31
N CYS A 56 -20.99 58.52 44.16
CA CYS A 56 -19.72 58.61 43.46
C CYS A 56 -19.39 60.08 43.15
N PRO A 57 -18.22 60.61 43.51
CA PRO A 57 -17.82 62.00 43.22
C PRO A 57 -17.74 62.32 41.73
N ILE A 58 -17.62 61.29 40.87
CA ILE A 58 -17.45 61.44 39.42
C ILE A 58 -18.80 61.47 38.70
N CYS A 59 -19.70 60.53 39.01
CA CYS A 59 -20.95 60.35 38.27
C CYS A 59 -22.22 60.37 39.14
N GLN A 60 -22.10 60.67 40.43
CA GLN A 60 -23.19 60.81 41.41
C GLN A 60 -24.10 59.59 41.59
N MET A 61 -23.75 58.44 41.00
CA MET A 61 -24.43 57.16 41.24
C MET A 61 -24.02 56.58 42.60
N PRO A 62 -24.89 55.81 43.28
CA PRO A 62 -24.59 55.23 44.59
C PRO A 62 -23.45 54.19 44.49
N LEU A 63 -22.48 54.28 45.41
CA LEU A 63 -21.38 53.32 45.49
C LEU A 63 -21.87 51.95 46.02
N VAL A 64 -21.35 50.88 45.42
CA VAL A 64 -21.68 49.48 45.74
C VAL A 64 -20.56 48.88 46.59
N LYS A 65 -20.93 48.10 47.61
CA LYS A 65 -19.98 47.46 48.54
C LYS A 65 -19.34 46.21 47.91
N GLU A 66 -18.02 46.17 47.83
CA GLU A 66 -17.20 45.01 47.44
C GLU A 66 -16.33 44.55 48.62
N THR A 67 -16.23 43.24 48.82
CA THR A 67 -15.41 42.64 49.89
C THR A 67 -14.04 42.24 49.32
N LEU A 68 -12.96 42.58 50.01
CA LEU A 68 -11.60 42.14 49.67
C LEU A 68 -11.52 40.62 49.83
N GLN A 69 -11.61 39.88 48.72
CA GLN A 69 -11.24 38.48 48.69
C GLN A 69 -9.74 38.39 48.98
N LYS A 70 -9.40 37.94 50.19
CA LYS A 70 -8.08 37.37 50.44
C LYS A 70 -7.94 36.19 49.49
N THR A 71 -7.01 36.28 48.55
CA THR A 71 -6.39 35.13 47.88
C THR A 71 -5.66 34.33 48.95
N GLY A 72 -6.44 33.61 49.75
CA GLY A 72 -5.96 32.61 50.68
C GLY A 72 -5.46 31.44 49.88
N SER A 73 -4.14 31.32 49.81
CA SER A 73 -3.44 30.07 49.60
C SER A 73 -3.93 29.07 50.66
N ALA A 74 -4.97 28.32 50.32
CA ALA A 74 -5.41 27.14 51.04
C ALA A 74 -4.87 25.95 50.25
N THR A 75 -3.85 25.35 50.81
CA THR A 75 -3.25 24.08 50.40
C THR A 75 -4.32 22.99 50.33
N ASN A 76 -4.83 22.73 49.12
CA ASN A 76 -5.12 21.37 48.69
C ASN A 76 -4.12 21.06 47.59
N ALA A 77 -3.19 20.16 47.92
CA ALA A 77 -2.23 19.61 46.98
C ALA A 77 -2.98 18.81 45.90
N MET A 78 -3.36 19.49 44.83
CA MET A 78 -3.43 18.87 43.52
C MET A 78 -2.27 19.46 42.74
N SER A 79 -1.35 18.58 42.38
CA SER A 79 -0.19 18.86 41.54
C SER A 79 -0.57 19.80 40.39
N HIS A 80 0.18 20.90 40.24
CA HIS A 80 0.39 21.48 38.92
C HIS A 80 1.06 20.40 38.05
N ALA A 81 0.25 19.53 37.46
CA ALA A 81 0.61 18.93 36.20
C ALA A 81 0.63 20.11 35.23
N GLU A 82 1.81 20.46 34.73
CA GLU A 82 1.95 21.33 33.57
C GLU A 82 1.12 20.71 32.44
N PHE A 83 -0.12 21.17 32.27
CA PHE A 83 -0.98 20.70 31.21
C PHE A 83 -0.34 21.08 29.87
N ALA A 84 -0.29 20.14 28.94
CA ALA A 84 0.27 20.39 27.62
C ALA A 84 -0.46 21.60 26.97
N PRO A 85 0.27 22.49 26.28
CA PRO A 85 -0.34 23.61 25.57
C PRO A 85 -1.48 23.13 24.65
N GLY A 86 -2.65 23.74 24.78
CA GLY A 86 -3.86 23.34 24.03
C GLY A 86 -4.77 22.33 24.75
N THR A 87 -4.50 21.95 25.99
CA THR A 87 -5.44 21.13 26.78
C THR A 87 -6.75 21.89 27.00
N VAL A 88 -7.87 21.24 26.68
CA VAL A 88 -9.21 21.82 26.78
C VAL A 88 -10.01 21.13 27.88
N MET A 89 -10.51 21.93 28.81
CA MET A 89 -11.57 21.49 29.73
C MET A 89 -12.94 21.73 29.08
N ILE A 90 -13.69 20.65 28.86
CA ILE A 90 -15.09 20.66 28.39
C ILE A 90 -15.89 19.84 29.40
N SER A 91 -16.92 20.44 30.02
CA SER A 91 -17.72 19.73 31.03
C SER A 91 -18.34 18.44 30.45
N PRO A 92 -18.47 17.36 31.24
CA PRO A 92 -19.07 16.11 30.78
C PRO A 92 -20.46 16.29 30.15
N GLU A 93 -21.27 17.21 30.68
CA GLU A 93 -22.60 17.56 30.14
C GLU A 93 -22.50 18.13 28.72
N LYS A 94 -21.55 19.04 28.48
CA LYS A 94 -21.32 19.63 27.15
C LYS A 94 -20.75 18.60 26.18
N GLN A 95 -19.86 17.70 26.64
CA GLN A 95 -19.37 16.58 25.85
C GLN A 95 -20.50 15.63 25.42
N GLN A 96 -21.44 15.35 26.33
CA GLN A 96 -22.61 14.51 26.04
C GLN A 96 -23.55 15.19 25.02
N MET A 97 -23.79 16.49 25.14
CA MET A 97 -24.64 17.24 24.20
C MET A 97 -24.08 17.26 22.77
N ILE A 98 -22.76 17.40 22.61
CA ILE A 98 -22.12 17.37 21.28
C ILE A 98 -21.83 15.95 20.78
N GLY A 99 -22.14 14.92 21.59
CA GLY A 99 -22.00 13.52 21.22
C GLY A 99 -20.56 13.05 21.10
N VAL A 100 -19.66 13.52 21.97
CA VAL A 100 -18.28 13.01 22.06
C VAL A 100 -18.34 11.51 22.34
N LYS A 101 -17.60 10.74 21.54
CA LYS A 101 -17.33 9.32 21.83
C LYS A 101 -15.83 9.15 21.96
N THR A 102 -15.44 8.25 22.84
CA THR A 102 -14.05 7.83 23.00
C THR A 102 -13.92 6.35 22.70
N ASP A 103 -12.72 5.94 22.27
CA ASP A 103 -12.34 4.55 22.11
C ASP A 103 -10.95 4.34 22.72
N GLU A 104 -10.63 3.11 23.08
CA GLU A 104 -9.41 2.77 23.79
C GLU A 104 -8.28 2.44 22.81
N VAL A 105 -7.10 2.99 23.08
CA VAL A 105 -5.87 2.63 22.37
C VAL A 105 -5.48 1.22 22.80
N ARG A 106 -5.54 0.27 21.87
CA ARG A 106 -5.26 -1.15 22.15
C ARG A 106 -4.21 -1.70 21.21
N ARG A 107 -3.54 -2.77 21.62
CA ARG A 107 -2.76 -3.59 20.68
C ARG A 107 -3.71 -4.48 19.89
N GLN A 108 -3.60 -4.43 18.57
CA GLN A 108 -4.39 -5.28 17.69
C GLN A 108 -3.50 -5.84 16.59
N LYS A 109 -3.78 -7.10 16.25
CA LYS A 109 -3.30 -7.74 15.03
C LYS A 109 -3.97 -7.09 13.84
N ILE A 110 -3.23 -6.27 13.10
CA ILE A 110 -3.72 -5.64 11.87
C ILE A 110 -3.11 -6.38 10.68
N ALA A 111 -3.98 -6.93 9.85
CA ALA A 111 -3.61 -7.41 8.53
C ALA A 111 -3.63 -6.21 7.57
N HIS A 112 -2.48 -5.90 6.97
CA HIS A 112 -2.43 -4.91 5.90
C HIS A 112 -2.66 -5.63 4.57
N THR A 113 -3.56 -5.10 3.75
CA THR A 113 -3.89 -5.65 2.44
C THR A 113 -3.33 -4.73 1.37
N ILE A 114 -2.38 -5.23 0.58
CA ILE A 114 -1.87 -4.52 -0.58
C ILE A 114 -2.87 -4.74 -1.71
N ARG A 115 -3.39 -3.64 -2.26
CA ARG A 115 -4.29 -3.66 -3.41
C ARG A 115 -3.50 -3.31 -4.66
N ALA A 116 -3.58 -4.16 -5.66
CA ALA A 116 -2.86 -4.02 -6.92
C ALA A 116 -3.77 -4.38 -8.10
N THR A 117 -3.29 -4.11 -9.30
CA THR A 117 -3.93 -4.54 -10.55
C THR A 117 -2.99 -5.50 -11.25
N GLY A 118 -3.55 -6.50 -11.91
CA GLY A 118 -2.78 -7.35 -12.79
C GLY A 118 -3.54 -7.76 -14.03
N THR A 119 -2.82 -8.35 -14.96
CA THR A 119 -3.29 -8.82 -16.26
C THR A 119 -3.04 -10.31 -16.40
N PHE A 120 -3.99 -11.02 -17.01
CA PHE A 120 -3.83 -12.42 -17.34
C PHE A 120 -2.95 -12.57 -18.59
N GLU A 121 -2.03 -13.52 -18.53
CA GLU A 121 -1.16 -13.90 -19.65
C GLU A 121 -1.13 -15.42 -19.81
N HIS A 122 -0.62 -15.85 -20.96
CA HIS A 122 -0.41 -17.26 -21.25
C HIS A 122 0.63 -17.85 -20.30
N ASP A 123 0.43 -19.10 -19.89
CA ASP A 123 1.51 -19.86 -19.26
C ASP A 123 2.55 -20.22 -20.33
N GLU A 124 3.69 -19.51 -20.35
CA GLU A 124 4.76 -19.74 -21.31
C GLU A 124 5.29 -21.18 -21.28
N THR A 125 5.17 -21.88 -20.14
CA THR A 125 5.61 -23.28 -20.01
C THR A 125 4.69 -24.26 -20.73
N LYS A 126 3.48 -23.82 -21.08
CA LYS A 126 2.46 -24.60 -21.79
C LYS A 126 2.17 -24.07 -23.19
N MET A 127 3.11 -23.29 -23.74
CA MET A 127 3.09 -22.87 -25.14
C MET A 127 3.94 -23.81 -26.00
N ALA A 128 3.43 -24.13 -27.19
CA ALA A 128 4.16 -24.85 -28.22
C ALA A 128 4.21 -24.02 -29.50
N LYS A 129 5.42 -23.90 -30.07
CA LYS A 129 5.64 -23.28 -31.38
C LYS A 129 5.83 -24.35 -32.44
N ILE A 130 5.10 -24.24 -33.53
CA ILE A 130 5.15 -25.19 -34.64
C ILE A 130 6.08 -24.63 -35.70
N ALA A 131 7.34 -25.06 -35.66
CA ALA A 131 8.39 -24.60 -36.56
C ALA A 131 9.05 -25.80 -37.27
N PRO A 132 8.68 -26.09 -38.53
CA PRO A 132 9.26 -27.21 -39.28
C PRO A 132 10.77 -27.09 -39.42
N ARG A 133 11.49 -28.22 -39.35
CA ARG A 133 12.96 -28.27 -39.50
C ARG A 133 13.47 -28.38 -40.94
N PHE A 134 12.57 -28.20 -41.90
CA PHE A 134 12.82 -28.21 -43.34
C PHE A 134 12.06 -27.05 -43.98
N SER A 135 12.43 -26.69 -45.20
CA SER A 135 11.75 -25.64 -45.96
C SER A 135 10.71 -26.24 -46.92
N GLY A 136 9.67 -25.48 -47.25
CA GLY A 136 8.60 -25.98 -48.10
C GLY A 136 7.55 -24.93 -48.46
N TRP A 137 6.41 -25.40 -48.97
CA TRP A 137 5.24 -24.60 -49.32
C TRP A 137 4.01 -25.11 -48.61
N VAL A 138 3.19 -24.20 -48.08
CA VAL A 138 1.89 -24.51 -47.51
C VAL A 138 0.91 -24.82 -48.64
N ARG A 139 0.28 -26.00 -48.61
CA ARG A 139 -0.69 -26.44 -49.62
C ARG A 139 -2.13 -26.22 -49.20
N GLU A 140 -2.44 -26.63 -47.98
CA GLU A 140 -3.79 -26.65 -47.42
C GLU A 140 -3.71 -26.31 -45.94
N LEU A 141 -4.65 -25.52 -45.43
CA LEU A 141 -4.76 -25.17 -44.02
C LEU A 141 -6.02 -25.82 -43.45
N PHE A 142 -5.87 -26.64 -42.42
CA PHE A 142 -7.01 -27.16 -41.66
C PHE A 142 -7.42 -26.21 -40.54
N VAL A 143 -6.43 -25.51 -39.98
CA VAL A 143 -6.60 -24.48 -38.95
C VAL A 143 -6.31 -23.12 -39.57
N ASN A 144 -7.32 -22.28 -39.75
CA ASN A 144 -7.23 -21.10 -40.60
C ASN A 144 -7.47 -19.75 -39.88
N TYR A 145 -7.72 -19.74 -38.58
CA TYR A 145 -7.83 -18.52 -37.77
C TYR A 145 -7.27 -18.70 -36.35
N GLU A 146 -6.94 -17.58 -35.69
CA GLU A 146 -6.49 -17.53 -34.29
C GLU A 146 -7.67 -17.71 -33.33
N GLY A 147 -7.43 -18.32 -32.18
CA GLY A 147 -8.43 -18.68 -31.18
C GLY A 147 -9.06 -20.06 -31.39
N GLN A 148 -8.86 -20.70 -32.54
CA GLN A 148 -9.35 -22.05 -32.81
C GLN A 148 -8.75 -23.06 -31.80
N HIS A 149 -9.60 -23.90 -31.23
CA HIS A 149 -9.17 -25.00 -30.36
C HIS A 149 -8.66 -26.18 -31.20
N VAL A 150 -7.58 -26.81 -30.76
CA VAL A 150 -6.97 -27.98 -31.38
C VAL A 150 -6.57 -28.99 -30.31
N GLU A 151 -6.75 -30.27 -30.60
CA GLU A 151 -6.26 -31.36 -29.77
C GLU A 151 -4.89 -31.85 -30.25
N LYS A 152 -4.13 -32.48 -29.35
CA LYS A 152 -2.87 -33.15 -29.70
C LYS A 152 -3.13 -34.21 -30.79
N GLY A 153 -2.42 -34.08 -31.91
CA GLY A 153 -2.53 -34.94 -33.07
C GLY A 153 -3.42 -34.38 -34.18
N ASP A 154 -4.19 -33.32 -33.92
CA ASP A 154 -5.04 -32.71 -34.93
C ASP A 154 -4.21 -32.17 -36.11
N PRO A 155 -4.70 -32.33 -37.34
CA PRO A 155 -4.02 -31.81 -38.51
C PRO A 155 -4.11 -30.28 -38.52
N LEU A 156 -2.96 -29.61 -38.65
CA LEU A 156 -2.87 -28.14 -38.69
C LEU A 156 -2.84 -27.64 -40.13
N LEU A 157 -1.91 -28.20 -40.92
CA LEU A 157 -1.74 -27.88 -42.34
C LEU A 157 -1.10 -29.03 -43.10
N LYS A 158 -1.25 -28.99 -44.44
CA LYS A 158 -0.44 -29.78 -45.36
C LYS A 158 0.67 -28.94 -45.98
N VAL A 159 1.84 -29.53 -46.08
CA VAL A 159 3.02 -28.91 -46.68
C VAL A 159 3.62 -29.79 -47.77
N TYR A 160 4.26 -29.15 -48.73
CA TYR A 160 5.11 -29.78 -49.75
C TYR A 160 6.56 -29.35 -49.53
N SER A 161 7.50 -30.29 -49.50
CA SER A 161 8.93 -30.01 -49.44
C SER A 161 9.70 -30.87 -50.46
N PRO A 162 10.40 -30.25 -51.43
CA PRO A 162 11.24 -30.98 -52.38
C PRO A 162 12.33 -31.81 -51.69
N ASP A 163 12.93 -31.26 -50.63
CA ASP A 163 14.02 -31.93 -49.89
C ASP A 163 13.50 -33.14 -49.11
N LEU A 164 12.28 -33.05 -48.59
CA LEU A 164 11.60 -34.18 -47.97
C LEU A 164 11.33 -35.28 -48.99
N VAL A 165 10.74 -34.94 -50.14
CA VAL A 165 10.47 -35.90 -51.24
C VAL A 165 11.76 -36.59 -51.69
N ALA A 166 12.85 -35.84 -51.84
CA ALA A 166 14.15 -36.40 -52.20
C ALA A 166 14.65 -37.39 -51.13
N THR A 167 14.57 -37.02 -49.86
CA THR A 167 15.02 -37.86 -48.74
C THR A 167 14.14 -39.11 -48.57
N GLU A 168 12.82 -38.99 -48.74
CA GLU A 168 11.92 -40.15 -48.73
C GLU A 168 12.26 -41.15 -49.85
N ASN A 169 12.57 -40.66 -51.05
CA ASN A 169 13.01 -41.52 -52.15
C ASN A 169 14.35 -42.21 -51.84
N GLU A 170 15.32 -41.49 -51.27
CA GLU A 170 16.60 -42.07 -50.83
C GLU A 170 16.38 -43.15 -49.77
N TYR A 171 15.51 -42.89 -48.78
CA TYR A 171 15.13 -43.86 -47.75
C TYR A 171 14.53 -45.13 -48.35
N LEU A 172 13.58 -44.99 -49.27
CA LEU A 172 12.94 -46.13 -49.94
C LEU A 172 13.89 -46.92 -50.84
N ILE A 173 14.89 -46.27 -51.45
CA ILE A 173 15.96 -46.97 -52.19
C ILE A 173 16.84 -47.77 -51.24
N ALA A 174 17.28 -47.17 -50.13
CA ALA A 174 18.08 -47.84 -49.11
C ALA A 174 17.32 -49.02 -48.47
N LEU A 175 16.02 -48.85 -48.21
CA LEU A 175 15.15 -49.89 -47.66
C LEU A 175 15.07 -51.10 -48.60
N ARG A 176 14.85 -50.85 -49.90
CA ARG A 176 14.83 -51.91 -50.92
C ARG A 176 16.18 -52.62 -51.03
N GLN A 177 17.29 -51.89 -50.92
CA GLN A 177 18.63 -52.47 -50.95
C GLN A 177 18.87 -53.40 -49.76
N VAL A 178 18.46 -52.99 -48.55
CA VAL A 178 18.52 -53.85 -47.36
C VAL A 178 17.65 -55.10 -47.54
N GLN A 179 16.45 -54.96 -48.10
CA GLN A 179 15.55 -56.09 -48.37
C GLN A 179 16.12 -57.09 -49.39
N GLN A 180 16.71 -56.60 -50.49
CA GLN A 180 17.33 -57.44 -51.53
C GLN A 180 18.57 -58.17 -51.02
N LEU A 181 19.34 -57.55 -50.13
CA LEU A 181 20.57 -58.13 -49.60
C LEU A 181 20.36 -59.00 -48.36
N LYS A 182 19.11 -59.21 -47.89
CA LYS A 182 18.82 -60.08 -46.72
C LYS A 182 19.46 -61.46 -46.86
N ASP A 183 19.38 -62.04 -48.05
CA ASP A 183 19.89 -63.38 -48.38
C ASP A 183 21.29 -63.36 -49.02
N SER A 184 21.94 -62.20 -49.08
CA SER A 184 23.27 -62.08 -49.69
C SER A 184 24.36 -62.68 -48.78
N PRO A 185 25.31 -63.47 -49.33
CA PRO A 185 26.41 -64.06 -48.57
C PRO A 185 27.45 -63.03 -48.11
N SER A 186 27.48 -61.82 -48.70
CA SER A 186 28.42 -60.76 -48.32
C SER A 186 27.97 -60.05 -47.05
N ALA A 187 28.71 -60.22 -45.95
CA ALA A 187 28.47 -59.51 -44.70
C ALA A 187 28.68 -57.99 -44.86
N ASP A 188 29.74 -57.58 -45.55
CA ASP A 188 30.08 -56.17 -45.76
C ASP A 188 28.99 -55.45 -46.56
N SER A 189 28.45 -56.08 -47.60
CA SER A 189 27.38 -55.48 -48.41
C SER A 189 26.08 -55.30 -47.62
N ARG A 190 25.74 -56.25 -46.74
CA ARG A 190 24.58 -56.14 -45.84
C ARG A 190 24.77 -55.00 -44.84
N GLU A 191 25.97 -54.86 -44.29
CA GLU A 191 26.29 -53.82 -43.32
C GLU A 191 26.27 -52.42 -43.96
N SER A 192 26.87 -52.25 -45.15
CA SER A 192 26.81 -50.98 -45.89
C SER A 192 25.38 -50.55 -46.21
N ALA A 193 24.52 -51.48 -46.63
CA ALA A 193 23.11 -51.19 -46.91
C ALA A 193 22.35 -50.76 -45.64
N LYS A 194 22.59 -51.43 -44.50
CA LYS A 194 22.01 -51.04 -43.21
C LYS A 194 22.44 -49.64 -42.78
N LYS A 195 23.72 -49.31 -42.92
CA LYS A 195 24.25 -47.97 -42.59
C LYS A 195 23.61 -46.87 -43.46
N LEU A 196 23.36 -47.15 -44.73
CA LEU A 196 22.68 -46.21 -45.63
C LEU A 196 21.21 -45.99 -45.22
N LEU A 197 20.50 -47.07 -44.89
CA LEU A 197 19.13 -46.98 -44.38
C LEU A 197 19.07 -46.20 -43.06
N GLU A 198 20.00 -46.48 -42.14
CA GLU A 198 20.09 -45.77 -40.86
C GLU A 198 20.41 -44.28 -41.06
N SER A 199 21.33 -43.94 -41.96
CA SER A 199 21.67 -42.55 -42.27
C SER A 199 20.48 -41.76 -42.84
N THR A 200 19.66 -42.38 -43.69
CA THR A 200 18.50 -41.74 -44.30
C THR A 200 17.35 -41.64 -43.28
N ARG A 201 17.12 -42.69 -42.48
CA ARG A 201 16.19 -42.65 -41.33
C ARG A 201 16.54 -41.52 -40.39
N ARG A 202 17.82 -41.41 -40.03
CA ARG A 202 18.31 -40.38 -39.11
C ARG A 202 18.06 -38.97 -39.65
N ARG A 203 18.13 -38.76 -40.96
CA ARG A 203 17.81 -37.46 -41.57
C ARG A 203 16.32 -37.12 -41.41
N LEU A 204 15.42 -38.08 -41.63
CA LEU A 204 13.98 -37.90 -41.41
C LEU A 204 13.67 -37.62 -39.93
N GLU A 205 14.31 -38.34 -39.01
CA GLU A 205 14.18 -38.11 -37.56
C GLU A 205 14.66 -36.71 -37.15
N LEU A 206 15.77 -36.23 -37.72
CA LEU A 206 16.30 -34.88 -37.45
C LEU A 206 15.36 -33.78 -37.95
N TRP A 207 14.50 -34.09 -38.92
CA TRP A 207 13.41 -33.24 -39.37
C TRP A 207 12.11 -33.41 -38.57
N GLU A 208 12.15 -34.20 -37.49
CA GLU A 208 11.01 -34.52 -36.63
C GLU A 208 9.86 -35.20 -37.38
N ILE A 209 10.18 -35.92 -38.46
CA ILE A 209 9.21 -36.81 -39.10
C ILE A 209 8.99 -38.00 -38.15
N GLY A 210 7.75 -38.18 -37.69
CA GLY A 210 7.40 -39.19 -36.70
C GLY A 210 7.57 -40.61 -37.21
N ASP A 211 7.75 -41.56 -36.29
CA ASP A 211 7.81 -43.00 -36.61
C ASP A 211 6.53 -43.51 -37.29
N GLU A 212 5.39 -42.84 -37.08
CA GLU A 212 4.13 -43.17 -37.76
C GLU A 212 4.18 -42.74 -39.23
N GLU A 213 4.66 -41.54 -39.53
CA GLU A 213 4.87 -41.08 -40.90
C GLU A 213 5.92 -41.94 -41.64
N ILE A 214 7.01 -42.32 -40.97
CA ILE A 214 8.03 -43.22 -41.55
C ILE A 214 7.43 -44.61 -41.84
N ARG A 215 6.65 -45.18 -40.92
CA ARG A 215 5.95 -46.45 -41.18
C ARG A 215 4.95 -46.34 -42.32
N ALA A 216 4.18 -45.25 -42.39
CA ALA A 216 3.27 -45.00 -43.50
C ALA A 216 4.00 -44.85 -44.84
N LEU A 217 5.22 -44.28 -44.85
CA LEU A 217 6.09 -44.24 -46.03
C LEU A 217 6.54 -45.64 -46.47
N GLU A 218 6.95 -46.49 -45.52
CA GLU A 218 7.36 -47.88 -45.78
C GLU A 218 6.22 -48.71 -46.36
N GLU A 219 5.03 -48.61 -45.78
CA GLU A 219 3.82 -49.31 -46.25
C GLU A 219 3.37 -48.83 -47.63
N ARG A 220 3.44 -47.51 -47.86
CA ARG A 220 3.06 -46.90 -49.14
C ARG A 220 4.07 -47.22 -50.26
N GLY A 221 5.35 -47.39 -49.92
CA GLY A 221 6.42 -47.75 -50.85
C GLY A 221 6.76 -46.68 -51.91
N LYS A 222 6.19 -45.48 -51.80
CA LYS A 222 6.44 -44.31 -52.66
C LYS A 222 6.50 -43.03 -51.83
N ALA A 223 7.37 -42.10 -52.21
CA ALA A 223 7.45 -40.78 -51.61
C ALA A 223 6.13 -40.00 -51.79
N SER A 224 5.81 -39.14 -50.83
CA SER A 224 4.63 -38.26 -50.84
C SER A 224 5.06 -36.82 -51.06
N ASP A 225 4.34 -36.11 -51.90
CA ASP A 225 4.44 -34.65 -52.05
C ASP A 225 3.57 -33.89 -51.03
N GLU A 226 2.84 -34.60 -50.18
CA GLU A 226 2.06 -34.03 -49.08
C GLU A 226 2.50 -34.63 -47.74
N LEU A 227 2.90 -33.74 -46.82
CA LEU A 227 3.08 -34.05 -45.40
C LEU A 227 2.06 -33.26 -44.59
N THR A 228 1.34 -33.92 -43.70
CA THR A 228 0.43 -33.27 -42.76
C THR A 228 1.19 -32.96 -41.47
N LEU A 229 1.34 -31.68 -41.14
CA LEU A 229 1.86 -31.26 -39.85
C LEU A 229 0.73 -31.25 -38.82
N ARG A 230 0.97 -31.88 -37.67
CA ARG A 230 -0.01 -32.07 -36.60
C ARG A 230 0.35 -31.28 -35.35
N SER A 231 -0.65 -31.03 -34.51
CA SER A 231 -0.41 -30.38 -33.23
C SER A 231 0.30 -31.32 -32.24
N PRO A 232 1.41 -30.92 -31.60
CA PRO A 232 2.08 -31.69 -30.56
C PRO A 232 1.39 -31.57 -29.18
N VAL A 233 0.53 -30.56 -29.00
CA VAL A 233 -0.16 -30.23 -27.75
C VAL A 233 -1.64 -29.94 -28.01
N SER A 234 -2.46 -30.01 -26.97
CA SER A 234 -3.84 -29.52 -27.03
C SER A 234 -3.89 -28.07 -26.53
N GLY A 235 -4.70 -27.22 -27.14
CA GLY A 235 -4.81 -25.81 -26.74
C GLY A 235 -5.52 -24.94 -27.77
N HIS A 236 -5.36 -23.63 -27.63
CA HIS A 236 -5.87 -22.64 -28.56
C HIS A 236 -4.74 -22.06 -29.40
N VAL A 237 -5.01 -21.80 -30.67
CA VAL A 237 -4.08 -21.14 -31.57
C VAL A 237 -3.95 -19.68 -31.17
N THR A 238 -2.81 -19.28 -30.63
CA THR A 238 -2.56 -17.88 -30.22
C THR A 238 -2.01 -17.04 -31.36
N MET A 239 -1.32 -17.66 -32.31
CA MET A 239 -0.75 -16.99 -33.47
C MET A 239 -0.77 -17.90 -34.69
N LYS A 240 -1.09 -17.34 -35.86
CA LYS A 240 -1.08 -18.08 -37.14
C LYS A 240 -0.39 -17.29 -38.26
N GLU A 241 0.90 -17.55 -38.46
CA GLU A 241 1.66 -16.98 -39.58
C GLU A 241 1.55 -17.79 -40.89
N ALA A 242 1.13 -19.05 -40.81
CA ALA A 242 0.94 -19.90 -41.98
C ALA A 242 -0.11 -19.34 -42.94
N VAL A 243 0.23 -19.23 -44.23
CA VAL A 243 -0.67 -18.78 -45.29
C VAL A 243 -0.63 -19.78 -46.44
N GLN A 244 -1.81 -20.16 -46.94
CA GLN A 244 -1.91 -21.09 -48.05
C GLN A 244 -1.19 -20.56 -49.30
N GLY A 245 -0.35 -21.40 -49.92
CA GLY A 245 0.49 -21.04 -51.06
C GLY A 245 1.80 -20.34 -50.73
N LYS A 246 1.98 -19.88 -49.48
CA LYS A 246 3.23 -19.23 -49.05
C LYS A 246 4.33 -20.28 -48.84
N ALA A 247 5.56 -19.93 -49.21
CA ALA A 247 6.74 -20.69 -48.82
C ALA A 247 7.11 -20.42 -47.35
N PHE A 248 7.72 -21.40 -46.71
CA PHE A 248 8.30 -21.27 -45.38
C PHE A 248 9.72 -21.80 -45.34
N ASN A 249 10.51 -21.24 -44.44
CA ASN A 249 11.88 -21.70 -44.18
C ASN A 249 11.94 -22.62 -42.97
N ALA A 250 12.99 -23.46 -42.92
CA ALA A 250 13.30 -24.22 -41.72
C ALA A 250 13.45 -23.30 -40.49
N GLY A 251 12.71 -23.60 -39.42
CA GLY A 251 12.68 -22.80 -38.19
C GLY A 251 11.70 -21.62 -38.20
N GLU A 252 11.03 -21.32 -39.32
CA GLU A 252 9.95 -20.33 -39.36
C GLU A 252 8.77 -20.84 -38.52
N THR A 253 8.28 -20.03 -37.58
CA THR A 253 7.14 -20.39 -36.73
C THR A 253 5.86 -20.23 -37.53
N LEU A 254 5.14 -21.32 -37.76
CA LEU A 254 3.91 -21.33 -38.54
C LEU A 254 2.67 -21.13 -37.68
N TYR A 255 2.69 -21.69 -36.48
CA TYR A 255 1.63 -21.60 -35.47
C TYR A 255 2.24 -21.46 -34.08
N GLU A 256 1.53 -20.77 -33.20
CA GLU A 256 1.70 -20.90 -31.75
C GLU A 256 0.40 -21.40 -31.15
N ILE A 257 0.52 -22.37 -30.24
CA ILE A 257 -0.59 -23.02 -29.58
C ILE A 257 -0.33 -22.96 -28.08
N ALA A 258 -1.29 -22.43 -27.32
CA ALA A 258 -1.20 -22.33 -25.87
C ALA A 258 -2.33 -23.09 -25.20
N ASP A 259 -2.00 -23.83 -24.15
CA ASP A 259 -2.99 -24.39 -23.24
C ASP A 259 -3.49 -23.28 -22.28
N LEU A 260 -4.79 -22.96 -22.35
CA LEU A 260 -5.42 -21.93 -21.52
C LEU A 260 -6.04 -22.48 -20.23
N THR A 261 -5.83 -23.77 -19.89
CA THR A 261 -6.33 -24.36 -18.63
C THR A 261 -5.68 -23.75 -17.39
N HIS A 262 -4.49 -23.21 -17.53
CA HIS A 262 -3.78 -22.46 -16.48
C HIS A 262 -3.24 -21.17 -17.09
N LEU A 263 -3.45 -20.07 -16.38
CA LEU A 263 -2.97 -18.76 -16.79
C LEU A 263 -2.01 -18.22 -15.74
N TRP A 264 -1.08 -17.41 -16.19
CA TRP A 264 -0.31 -16.56 -15.30
C TRP A 264 -1.04 -15.23 -15.15
N MET A 265 -0.92 -14.62 -13.99
CA MET A 265 -1.37 -13.26 -13.77
C MET A 265 -0.18 -12.41 -13.33
N HIS A 266 0.14 -11.41 -14.13
CA HIS A 266 1.19 -10.44 -13.87
C HIS A 266 0.59 -9.29 -13.07
N VAL A 267 1.04 -9.11 -11.83
CA VAL A 267 0.51 -8.14 -10.86
C VAL A 267 1.54 -7.05 -10.63
N PHE A 268 1.11 -5.81 -10.78
CA PHE A 268 1.98 -4.64 -10.68
C PHE A 268 1.80 -3.97 -9.32
N VAL A 269 2.85 -3.96 -8.51
CA VAL A 269 2.87 -3.43 -7.15
C VAL A 269 3.87 -2.29 -7.02
N TYR A 270 3.55 -1.24 -6.26
CA TYR A 270 4.48 -0.13 -6.06
C TYR A 270 5.76 -0.55 -5.34
N GLU A 271 6.90 0.07 -5.73
CA GLU A 271 8.22 -0.21 -5.16
C GLU A 271 8.26 -0.15 -3.63
N ALA A 272 7.47 0.74 -3.01
CA ALA A 272 7.38 0.89 -1.56
C ALA A 272 6.77 -0.34 -0.84
N ASP A 273 5.90 -1.09 -1.51
CA ASP A 273 5.18 -2.23 -0.94
C ASP A 273 5.89 -3.56 -1.20
N MET A 274 6.80 -3.62 -2.19
CA MET A 274 7.56 -4.83 -2.56
C MET A 274 8.26 -5.52 -1.36
N PRO A 275 8.89 -4.82 -0.39
CA PRO A 275 9.53 -5.48 0.75
C PRO A 275 8.57 -6.24 1.67
N LEU A 276 7.26 -5.96 1.59
CA LEU A 276 6.22 -6.60 2.40
C LEU A 276 5.68 -7.89 1.77
N ILE A 277 6.05 -8.17 0.52
CA ILE A 277 5.53 -9.30 -0.25
C ILE A 277 6.56 -10.43 -0.26
N LYS A 278 6.09 -11.64 0.04
CA LYS A 278 6.89 -12.86 0.03
C LYS A 278 6.28 -13.89 -0.93
N ILE A 279 7.13 -14.75 -1.48
CA ILE A 279 6.69 -15.91 -2.26
C ILE A 279 5.87 -16.84 -1.36
N GLY A 280 4.77 -17.37 -1.89
CA GLY A 280 3.82 -18.24 -1.19
C GLY A 280 2.72 -17.52 -0.41
N GLN A 281 2.76 -16.19 -0.36
CA GLN A 281 1.76 -15.38 0.32
C GLN A 281 0.38 -15.48 -0.38
N PRO A 282 -0.72 -15.62 0.36
CA PRO A 282 -2.05 -15.74 -0.23
C PRO A 282 -2.47 -14.42 -0.90
N ALA A 283 -3.05 -14.55 -2.08
CA ALA A 283 -3.57 -13.46 -2.87
C ALA A 283 -5.00 -13.78 -3.33
N ARG A 284 -5.86 -12.77 -3.35
CA ARG A 284 -7.22 -12.86 -3.87
C ARG A 284 -7.33 -12.07 -5.15
N VAL A 285 -7.63 -12.75 -6.25
CA VAL A 285 -7.90 -12.12 -7.54
C VAL A 285 -9.39 -11.85 -7.62
N VAL A 286 -9.77 -10.58 -7.75
CA VAL A 286 -11.15 -10.11 -7.81
C VAL A 286 -11.47 -9.69 -9.24
N LEU A 287 -12.45 -10.36 -9.84
CA LEU A 287 -12.85 -10.17 -11.24
C LEU A 287 -14.01 -9.16 -11.32
N PRO A 288 -13.77 -7.89 -11.69
CA PRO A 288 -14.80 -6.85 -11.64
C PRO A 288 -15.92 -7.07 -12.67
N TYR A 289 -15.59 -7.72 -13.79
CA TYR A 289 -16.53 -8.02 -14.87
C TYR A 289 -17.43 -9.25 -14.61
N ARG A 290 -17.27 -9.92 -13.45
CA ARG A 290 -18.05 -11.11 -13.05
C ARG A 290 -18.71 -10.96 -11.68
N GLY A 291 -19.20 -9.75 -11.38
CA GLY A 291 -19.86 -9.50 -10.10
C GLY A 291 -18.90 -9.63 -8.91
N ASN A 292 -17.63 -9.30 -9.10
CA ASN A 292 -16.56 -9.43 -8.10
C ASN A 292 -16.35 -10.86 -7.60
N GLU A 293 -16.46 -11.84 -8.49
CA GLU A 293 -16.01 -13.21 -8.24
C GLU A 293 -14.55 -13.20 -7.75
N ILE A 294 -14.26 -14.00 -6.72
CA ILE A 294 -12.95 -14.07 -6.08
C ILE A 294 -12.33 -15.41 -6.43
N HIS A 295 -11.11 -15.36 -6.99
CA HIS A 295 -10.26 -16.52 -7.19
C HIS A 295 -9.11 -16.48 -6.19
N GLU A 296 -8.96 -17.54 -5.40
CA GLU A 296 -7.85 -17.68 -4.47
C GLU A 296 -6.59 -18.12 -5.22
N SER A 297 -5.49 -17.43 -4.98
CA SER A 297 -4.19 -17.76 -5.55
C SER A 297 -3.09 -17.44 -4.54
N LYS A 298 -1.84 -17.62 -4.95
CA LYS A 298 -0.65 -17.35 -4.15
C LYS A 298 0.41 -16.68 -5.01
N VAL A 299 1.26 -15.88 -4.36
CA VAL A 299 2.44 -15.30 -5.03
C VAL A 299 3.39 -16.42 -5.42
N ALA A 300 3.46 -16.74 -6.71
CA ALA A 300 4.29 -17.81 -7.24
C ALA A 300 5.72 -17.32 -7.50
N PHE A 301 5.87 -16.08 -7.97
CA PHE A 301 7.17 -15.51 -8.31
C PHE A 301 7.20 -13.99 -8.10
N ILE A 302 8.38 -13.45 -7.81
CA ILE A 302 8.65 -12.01 -7.69
C ILE A 302 9.77 -11.70 -8.67
N TYR A 303 9.51 -10.86 -9.66
CA TYR A 303 10.50 -10.54 -10.67
C TYR A 303 11.61 -9.63 -10.10
N PRO A 304 12.90 -9.87 -10.45
CA PRO A 304 14.03 -9.12 -9.91
C PRO A 304 14.26 -7.79 -10.63
N HIS A 305 13.20 -7.09 -11.04
CA HIS A 305 13.26 -5.79 -11.69
C HIS A 305 12.13 -4.87 -11.23
N ILE A 306 12.37 -3.56 -11.30
CA ILE A 306 11.37 -2.52 -11.10
C ILE A 306 11.27 -1.74 -12.41
N GLU A 307 10.05 -1.54 -12.90
CA GLU A 307 9.81 -0.75 -14.10
C GLU A 307 10.16 0.72 -13.84
N ALA A 308 11.15 1.27 -14.57
CA ALA A 308 11.73 2.58 -14.28
C ALA A 308 10.72 3.74 -14.40
N THR A 309 9.77 3.63 -15.33
CA THR A 309 8.77 4.68 -15.60
C THR A 309 7.68 4.71 -14.55
N THR A 310 7.12 3.54 -14.19
CA THR A 310 5.96 3.47 -13.29
C THR A 310 6.34 3.23 -11.84
N ARG A 311 7.61 2.89 -11.56
CA ARG A 311 8.12 2.53 -10.23
C ARG A 311 7.32 1.39 -9.60
N ARG A 312 6.92 0.43 -10.43
CA ARG A 312 6.22 -0.78 -10.02
C ARG A 312 7.11 -1.99 -10.20
N GLY A 313 7.12 -2.86 -9.20
CA GLY A 313 7.61 -4.21 -9.30
C GLY A 313 6.52 -5.13 -9.83
N GLU A 314 6.96 -6.27 -10.33
CA GLU A 314 6.12 -7.24 -11.01
C GLU A 314 6.13 -8.56 -10.25
N LEU A 315 4.94 -9.12 -10.04
CA LEU A 315 4.72 -10.38 -9.35
C LEU A 315 3.94 -11.31 -10.28
N ARG A 316 4.16 -12.61 -10.14
CA ARG A 316 3.39 -13.62 -10.85
C ARG A 316 2.51 -14.40 -9.88
N LEU A 317 1.23 -14.49 -10.22
CA LEU A 317 0.30 -15.45 -9.62
C LEU A 317 -0.02 -16.55 -10.65
N GLU A 318 -0.37 -17.73 -10.17
CA GLU A 318 -0.86 -18.83 -11.00
C GLU A 318 -2.37 -18.97 -10.78
N VAL A 319 -3.14 -19.01 -11.87
CA VAL A 319 -4.61 -19.01 -11.82
C VAL A 319 -5.15 -20.17 -12.64
N ASP A 320 -6.00 -20.99 -12.02
CA ASP A 320 -6.64 -22.12 -12.69
C ASP A 320 -7.83 -21.65 -13.52
N ASN A 321 -7.89 -22.08 -14.78
CA ASN A 321 -8.92 -21.73 -15.76
C ASN A 321 -9.48 -22.96 -16.49
N PRO A 322 -9.98 -23.99 -15.78
CA PRO A 322 -10.42 -25.24 -16.39
C PRO A 322 -11.63 -25.11 -17.31
N LYS A 323 -12.38 -24.00 -17.20
CA LYS A 323 -13.55 -23.71 -18.05
C LYS A 323 -13.23 -22.81 -19.24
N HIS A 324 -11.99 -22.36 -19.38
CA HIS A 324 -11.56 -21.41 -20.42
C HIS A 324 -12.37 -20.11 -20.46
N GLU A 325 -12.84 -19.66 -19.29
CA GLU A 325 -13.65 -18.45 -19.15
C GLU A 325 -12.80 -17.20 -18.93
N LEU A 326 -11.58 -17.37 -18.41
CA LEU A 326 -10.58 -16.32 -18.33
C LEU A 326 -9.79 -16.30 -19.63
N HIS A 327 -9.59 -15.10 -20.17
CA HIS A 327 -8.82 -14.90 -21.37
C HIS A 327 -7.55 -14.10 -21.05
N PRO A 328 -6.46 -14.33 -21.79
CA PRO A 328 -5.30 -13.45 -21.80
C PRO A 328 -5.71 -11.98 -22.06
N ASP A 329 -4.91 -11.05 -21.58
CA ASP A 329 -5.12 -9.59 -21.62
C ASP A 329 -6.30 -9.07 -20.79
N MET A 330 -7.10 -9.94 -20.16
CA MET A 330 -8.06 -9.50 -19.16
C MET A 330 -7.33 -8.93 -17.94
N TRP A 331 -7.91 -7.90 -17.32
CA TRP A 331 -7.37 -7.27 -16.12
C TRP A 331 -8.21 -7.64 -14.89
N ALA A 332 -7.58 -7.74 -13.72
CA ALA A 332 -8.28 -7.97 -12.47
C ALA A 332 -7.61 -7.23 -11.30
N ASN A 333 -8.38 -7.04 -10.23
CA ASN A 333 -7.85 -6.49 -8.99
C ASN A 333 -7.24 -7.62 -8.17
N VAL A 334 -6.15 -7.35 -7.47
CA VAL A 334 -5.46 -8.31 -6.62
C VAL A 334 -5.32 -7.75 -5.23
N GLU A 335 -5.77 -8.53 -4.25
CA GLU A 335 -5.60 -8.24 -2.83
C GLU A 335 -4.58 -9.22 -2.25
N ILE A 336 -3.43 -8.72 -1.85
CA ILE A 336 -2.33 -9.51 -1.29
C ILE A 336 -2.32 -9.28 0.22
N ALA A 337 -2.57 -10.32 1.00
CA ALA A 337 -2.63 -10.22 2.45
C ALA A 337 -1.21 -10.24 3.03
N THR A 338 -0.78 -9.21 3.74
CA THR A 338 0.56 -9.16 4.37
C THR A 338 0.57 -9.76 5.77
N ASP A 339 1.78 -10.03 6.27
CA ASP A 339 2.00 -10.55 7.62
C ASP A 339 1.34 -9.65 8.66
N THR A 340 0.51 -10.28 9.49
CA THR A 340 -0.21 -9.60 10.57
C THR A 340 0.71 -9.42 11.77
N ALA A 341 1.00 -8.17 12.13
CA ALA A 341 1.77 -7.82 13.33
C ALA A 341 0.85 -7.24 14.40
N GLU A 342 1.15 -7.53 15.67
CA GLU A 342 0.53 -6.80 16.79
C GLU A 342 1.17 -5.43 16.92
N GLN A 343 0.34 -4.42 16.71
CA GLN A 343 0.76 -3.03 16.77
C GLN A 343 -0.19 -2.23 17.65
N LEU A 344 0.30 -1.12 18.20
CA LEU A 344 -0.53 -0.18 18.94
C LEU A 344 -1.35 0.62 17.94
N VAL A 345 -2.68 0.61 18.09
CA VAL A 345 -3.56 1.17 17.06
C VAL A 345 -4.55 2.17 17.64
N VAL A 346 -4.89 3.15 16.81
CA VAL A 346 -5.98 4.11 17.08
C VAL A 346 -6.98 4.07 15.94
N PRO A 347 -8.29 4.22 16.20
CA PRO A 347 -9.27 4.32 15.13
C PRO A 347 -8.94 5.46 14.18
N SER A 348 -9.13 5.25 12.88
CA SER A 348 -8.83 6.27 11.86
C SER A 348 -9.65 7.55 12.08
N SER A 349 -10.84 7.44 12.67
CA SER A 349 -11.70 8.55 13.04
C SER A 349 -11.21 9.38 14.24
N ALA A 350 -10.22 8.91 15.00
CA ALA A 350 -9.67 9.61 16.16
C ALA A 350 -8.49 10.53 15.84
N VAL A 351 -8.02 10.50 14.59
CA VAL A 351 -6.81 11.20 14.16
C VAL A 351 -7.18 12.34 13.23
N ILE A 352 -6.73 13.55 13.57
CA ILE A 352 -6.76 14.72 12.69
C ILE A 352 -5.45 14.75 11.90
N ASP A 353 -5.55 14.71 10.58
CA ASP A 353 -4.44 15.00 9.68
C ASP A 353 -4.45 16.49 9.34
N THR A 354 -3.45 17.24 9.82
CA THR A 354 -3.31 18.67 9.51
C THR A 354 -2.41 18.91 8.29
N GLY A 355 -2.00 17.86 7.57
CA GLY A 355 -1.02 17.87 6.48
C GLY A 355 0.44 17.89 6.96
N GLU A 356 0.72 18.61 8.06
CA GLU A 356 2.07 18.67 8.67
C GLU A 356 2.27 17.67 9.81
N ARG A 357 1.20 17.35 10.54
CA ARG A 357 1.25 16.48 11.72
C ARG A 357 -0.10 15.79 11.93
N PHE A 358 -0.03 14.66 12.64
CA PHE A 358 -1.21 13.92 13.07
C PHE A 358 -1.47 14.24 14.54
N VAL A 359 -2.72 14.56 14.89
CA VAL A 359 -3.10 14.93 16.26
C VAL A 359 -4.29 14.09 16.70
N ALA A 360 -4.24 13.59 17.93
CA ALA A 360 -5.37 12.96 18.60
C ALA A 360 -5.63 13.64 19.94
N PHE A 361 -6.88 13.63 20.39
CA PHE A 361 -7.25 14.14 21.71
C PHE A 361 -7.41 12.98 22.69
N VAL A 362 -6.55 12.96 23.71
CA VAL A 362 -6.59 11.96 24.79
C VAL A 362 -7.49 12.47 25.90
N ASP A 363 -8.47 11.66 26.28
CA ASP A 363 -9.35 11.91 27.42
C ASP A 363 -8.64 11.52 28.72
N ARG A 364 -8.37 12.51 29.56
CA ARG A 364 -7.76 12.33 30.89
C ARG A 364 -8.78 12.14 32.00
N GLY A 365 -10.08 12.14 31.67
CA GLY A 365 -11.17 12.14 32.64
C GLY A 365 -11.51 13.56 33.10
N GLU A 366 -12.61 13.66 33.86
CA GLU A 366 -13.12 14.92 34.42
C GLU A 366 -13.37 16.03 33.37
N GLY A 367 -13.58 15.64 32.11
CA GLY A 367 -13.80 16.58 31.00
C GLY A 367 -12.51 17.19 30.41
N MET A 368 -11.33 16.71 30.80
CA MET A 368 -10.05 17.19 30.28
C MET A 368 -9.63 16.42 29.02
N LEU A 369 -9.51 17.15 27.91
CA LEU A 369 -9.06 16.64 26.61
C LEU A 369 -7.70 17.23 26.26
N GLU A 370 -6.68 16.38 26.19
CA GLU A 370 -5.29 16.76 25.93
C GLU A 370 -4.96 16.50 24.45
N PRO A 371 -4.64 17.53 23.64
CA PRO A 371 -4.15 17.31 22.28
C PRO A 371 -2.75 16.70 22.33
N ARG A 372 -2.55 15.64 21.56
CA ARG A 372 -1.23 15.02 21.44
C ARG A 372 -0.88 14.75 19.98
N VAL A 373 0.34 15.13 19.64
CA VAL A 373 0.92 14.83 18.34
C VAL A 373 1.27 13.35 18.30
N LEU A 374 0.82 12.66 17.25
CA LEU A 374 1.09 11.26 17.00
C LEU A 374 2.13 11.11 15.90
N LYS A 375 3.04 10.15 16.09
CA LYS A 375 3.85 9.62 15.00
C LYS A 375 3.17 8.35 14.50
N ILE A 376 2.52 8.44 13.34
CA ILE A 376 1.81 7.31 12.75
C ILE A 376 2.73 6.49 11.83
N GLY A 377 2.43 5.20 11.74
CA GLY A 377 3.04 4.24 10.82
C GLY A 377 2.08 3.93 9.68
N LYS A 378 1.82 2.63 9.47
CA LYS A 378 0.92 2.14 8.43
C LYS A 378 -0.53 2.52 8.73
N ARG A 379 -1.29 2.77 7.66
CA ARG A 379 -2.74 3.03 7.70
C ARG A 379 -3.49 1.82 7.14
N THR A 380 -4.60 1.47 7.78
CA THR A 380 -5.63 0.60 7.20
C THR A 380 -6.94 1.36 7.05
N ASP A 381 -7.96 0.71 6.50
CA ASP A 381 -9.28 1.32 6.30
C ASP A 381 -9.88 1.84 7.63
N ASP A 382 -9.71 1.07 8.73
CA ASP A 382 -10.32 1.35 10.02
C ASP A 382 -9.38 1.94 11.08
N PHE A 383 -8.06 1.74 10.97
CA PHE A 383 -7.10 2.07 12.03
C PHE A 383 -5.79 2.69 11.50
N TYR A 384 -5.12 3.46 12.36
CA TYR A 384 -3.72 3.85 12.18
C TYR A 384 -2.83 3.08 13.16
N GLU A 385 -1.69 2.61 12.66
CA GLU A 385 -0.55 2.21 13.49
C GLU A 385 0.04 3.45 14.17
N VAL A 386 0.25 3.36 15.48
CA VAL A 386 0.94 4.40 16.27
C VAL A 386 2.34 3.92 16.62
N LEU A 387 3.34 4.67 16.14
CA LEU A 387 4.74 4.46 16.49
C LEU A 387 5.13 5.19 17.78
N ASP A 388 4.56 6.38 17.99
CA ASP A 388 4.78 7.19 19.20
C ASP A 388 3.62 8.19 19.43
N GLY A 389 3.45 8.63 20.68
CA GLY A 389 2.46 9.63 21.10
C GLY A 389 1.48 9.10 22.15
N VAL A 390 0.81 7.98 21.91
CA VAL A 390 -0.16 7.41 22.87
C VAL A 390 0.30 6.10 23.48
N LYS A 391 -0.27 5.76 24.63
CA LYS A 391 -0.02 4.50 25.33
C LYS A 391 -1.25 3.60 25.27
N GLU A 392 -1.00 2.30 25.37
CA GLU A 392 -2.06 1.30 25.51
C GLU A 392 -2.92 1.59 26.74
N GLY A 393 -4.25 1.50 26.57
CA GLY A 393 -5.25 1.80 27.58
C GLY A 393 -5.68 3.27 27.65
N GLU A 394 -5.01 4.19 26.95
CA GLU A 394 -5.47 5.59 26.89
C GLU A 394 -6.78 5.68 26.08
N LYS A 395 -7.67 6.62 26.42
CA LYS A 395 -8.92 6.86 25.69
C LYS A 395 -8.73 8.02 24.73
N VAL A 396 -9.05 7.82 23.46
CA VAL A 396 -8.96 8.86 22.41
C VAL A 396 -10.34 9.22 21.88
N VAL A 397 -10.55 10.49 21.59
CA VAL A 397 -11.83 11.00 21.05
C VAL A 397 -12.00 10.56 19.59
N THR A 398 -13.07 9.82 19.30
CA THR A 398 -13.41 9.32 17.95
C THR A 398 -14.53 10.09 17.26
N ARG A 399 -15.33 10.88 17.99
CA ARG A 399 -16.46 11.65 17.45
C ARG A 399 -16.50 13.06 18.03
N ALA A 400 -17.03 14.01 17.24
CA ALA A 400 -17.03 15.45 17.54
C ALA A 400 -15.63 16.07 17.62
N LEU A 401 -14.65 15.42 16.99
CA LEU A 401 -13.22 15.78 17.00
C LEU A 401 -12.97 17.22 16.51
N PHE A 402 -13.68 17.66 15.47
CA PHE A 402 -13.57 19.02 14.93
C PHE A 402 -14.00 20.11 15.93
N LEU A 403 -15.06 19.87 16.71
CA LEU A 403 -15.55 20.84 17.70
C LEU A 403 -14.57 20.96 18.88
N VAL A 404 -14.00 19.82 19.29
CA VAL A 404 -12.96 19.77 20.33
C VAL A 404 -11.69 20.49 19.86
N ASP A 405 -11.27 20.26 18.61
CA ASP A 405 -10.12 20.92 18.01
C ASP A 405 -10.32 22.44 17.87
N SER A 406 -11.49 22.87 17.41
CA SER A 406 -11.82 24.30 17.30
C SER A 406 -11.77 25.01 18.66
N GLU A 407 -12.28 24.38 19.72
CA GLU A 407 -12.20 24.92 21.08
C GLU A 407 -10.75 24.96 21.59
N SER A 408 -9.93 23.96 21.23
CA SER A 408 -8.50 23.90 21.56
C SER A 408 -7.70 25.02 20.92
N GLN A 409 -7.87 25.21 19.60
CA GLN A 409 -7.19 26.26 18.87
C GLN A 409 -7.61 27.66 19.35
N LEU A 410 -8.90 27.86 19.63
CA LEU A 410 -9.40 29.12 20.17
C LEU A 410 -8.81 29.43 21.55
N LYS A 411 -8.76 28.46 22.46
CA LYS A 411 -8.12 28.65 23.78
C LYS A 411 -6.61 28.84 23.66
N GLY A 412 -5.94 28.11 22.78
CA GLY A 412 -4.52 28.28 22.50
C GLY A 412 -4.18 29.66 21.94
N ALA A 413 -5.00 30.18 21.01
CA ALA A 413 -4.86 31.52 20.45
C ALA A 413 -5.08 32.62 21.52
N ILE A 414 -6.09 32.47 22.37
CA ILE A 414 -6.37 33.41 23.48
C ILE A 414 -5.24 33.40 24.51
N ALA A 415 -4.73 32.22 24.88
CA ALA A 415 -3.60 32.08 25.79
C ALA A 415 -2.30 32.69 25.21
N GLY A 416 -2.08 32.59 23.90
CA GLY A 416 -0.95 33.23 23.21
C GLY A 416 -1.04 34.76 23.14
N MET A 417 -2.25 35.33 23.13
CA MET A 417 -2.46 36.79 23.13
C MET A 417 -2.29 37.43 24.52
N GLY A 418 -2.54 36.70 25.61
CA GLY A 418 -2.39 37.20 26.99
C GLY A 418 -0.95 37.28 27.51
N GLY A 419 0.04 36.81 26.74
CA GLY A 419 1.47 36.79 27.13
C GLY A 419 2.28 38.02 26.72
N HIS A 420 1.66 39.01 26.05
CA HIS A 420 2.30 40.26 25.64
C HIS A 420 1.65 41.47 26.33
N GLU A 421 1.90 41.64 27.64
CA GLU A 421 1.78 42.94 28.29
C GLU A 421 3.18 43.40 28.72
N HIS A 422 3.67 44.46 28.08
CA HIS A 422 4.91 45.17 28.40
C HIS A 422 4.59 46.50 29.09
#